data_AF-A0A1V1TPW5-F1
#
_entry.id   AF-A0A1V1TPW5-F1
#
_cell.length_a   1.000
_cell.length_b   1.000
_cell.length_c   1.000
_cell.angle_alpha   90.00
_cell.angle_beta   90.00
_cell.angle_gamma   90.00
#
_symmetry.space_group_name_H-M   'P 1'
#
loop_
_entity.id
_entity.type
_entity.pdbx_description
1 polymer ?
#
loop_
_entity_poly.entity_id
_entity_poly.type
_entity_poly.pdbx_seq_one_letter_code
_entity_poly.pdbx_strand_id
1 'polypeptide(L)'
;MAMQLHRNDTDIIIGAPYLNREAEDMETVGLFLEPLPIRIKYEHGSAGDGVEKFVATLQEASQHAVSHAIPWHHILKATGTGEDKAGKYPNHPLFDIMVTFHDHRANANNKWMPIQGLEPIITQTKGSKFLLLVEFSAVVDGVVLLRLEYDNECIPKREVTRVQQLIIEAMSMIMDGAGLFRDQAGTSAHSMPARD
;
A
#
# COMPACT_ATOMS: atom_id res chain seq x y z
N MET A 1 -0.53 -12.74 12.90
CA MET A 1 -0.71 -12.05 11.61
C MET A 1 0.60 -11.38 11.26
N ALA A 2 1.39 -12.00 10.40
CA ALA A 2 2.52 -11.41 9.70
C ALA A 2 2.44 -12.08 8.32
N MET A 3 2.36 -11.27 7.26
CA MET A 3 2.14 -11.77 5.91
C MET A 3 3.17 -12.87 5.62
N GLN A 4 2.64 -14.09 5.47
CA GLN A 4 3.25 -15.40 5.28
C GLN A 4 4.80 -15.45 5.33
N LEU A 5 5.38 -15.50 6.54
CA LEU A 5 6.82 -15.75 6.76
C LEU A 5 7.27 -17.20 6.48
N HIS A 6 6.35 -18.12 6.17
CA HIS A 6 6.61 -19.57 6.20
C HIS A 6 6.05 -20.35 5.00
N ARG A 7 5.75 -19.69 3.89
CA ARG A 7 5.28 -20.34 2.66
C ARG A 7 6.14 -19.90 1.47
N ASN A 8 6.41 -20.85 0.57
CA ASN A 8 7.10 -20.57 -0.70
C ASN A 8 6.15 -19.94 -1.74
N ASP A 9 4.86 -19.86 -1.42
CA ASP A 9 3.81 -19.23 -2.19
C ASP A 9 3.12 -18.12 -1.38
N THR A 10 2.86 -16.99 -2.03
CA THR A 10 2.03 -15.89 -1.53
C THR A 10 0.73 -15.88 -2.31
N ASP A 11 -0.41 -15.97 -1.63
CA ASP A 11 -1.74 -15.72 -2.19
C ASP A 11 -2.54 -14.95 -1.14
N ILE A 12 -2.56 -13.63 -1.28
CA ILE A 12 -3.17 -12.70 -0.32
C ILE A 12 -4.08 -11.70 -1.03
N ILE A 13 -5.07 -11.17 -0.31
CA ILE A 13 -5.92 -10.08 -0.78
C ILE A 13 -5.78 -8.93 0.22
N ILE A 14 -5.47 -7.74 -0.28
CA ILE A 14 -5.47 -6.50 0.48
C ILE A 14 -6.49 -5.53 -0.11
N GLY A 15 -7.03 -4.65 0.72
CA GLY A 15 -7.81 -3.50 0.26
C GLY A 15 -6.90 -2.32 -0.05
N ALA A 16 -7.29 -1.53 -1.05
CA ALA A 16 -6.81 -0.17 -1.26
C ALA A 16 -8.00 0.78 -1.44
N PRO A 17 -7.87 2.07 -1.08
CA PRO A 17 -8.91 3.06 -1.34
C PRO A 17 -8.97 3.37 -2.84
N TYR A 18 -10.15 3.31 -3.44
CA TYR A 18 -10.41 3.69 -4.81
C TYR A 18 -11.32 4.91 -4.85
N LEU A 19 -10.87 5.98 -5.50
CA LEU A 19 -11.55 7.26 -5.50
C LEU A 19 -12.95 7.18 -6.11
N ASN A 20 -13.14 6.27 -7.08
CA ASN A 20 -14.40 6.05 -7.80
C ASN A 20 -15.06 7.36 -8.27
N ARG A 21 -14.23 8.27 -8.81
CA ARG A 21 -14.67 9.54 -9.38
C ARG A 21 -14.38 9.54 -10.86
N GLU A 22 -15.40 9.85 -11.64
CA GLU A 22 -15.23 10.24 -13.03
C GLU A 22 -14.77 11.70 -13.12
N ALA A 23 -14.34 12.14 -14.30
CA ALA A 23 -13.86 13.51 -14.51
C ALA A 23 -14.89 14.58 -14.08
N GLU A 24 -16.17 14.29 -14.25
CA GLU A 24 -17.29 15.17 -13.89
C GLU A 24 -17.53 15.26 -12.38
N ASP A 25 -17.09 14.26 -11.61
CA ASP A 25 -17.30 14.16 -10.15
C ASP A 25 -16.15 14.72 -9.33
N MET A 26 -15.04 15.13 -9.98
CA MET A 26 -13.81 15.55 -9.28
C MET A 26 -14.02 16.73 -8.33
N GLU A 27 -14.94 17.64 -8.66
CA GLU A 27 -15.25 18.82 -7.85
C GLU A 27 -16.50 18.64 -6.96
N THR A 28 -17.09 17.45 -6.97
CA THR A 28 -18.32 17.16 -6.22
C THR A 28 -18.01 16.72 -4.78
N VAL A 29 -18.76 17.29 -3.83
CA VAL A 29 -18.75 16.84 -2.43
C VAL A 29 -19.66 15.63 -2.28
N GLY A 30 -19.11 14.51 -1.81
CA GLY A 30 -19.85 13.27 -1.61
C GLY A 30 -18.94 12.15 -1.12
N LEU A 31 -19.55 11.03 -0.71
CA LEU A 31 -18.83 9.81 -0.33
C LEU A 31 -18.70 8.91 -1.56
N PHE A 32 -17.58 9.04 -2.25
CA PHE A 32 -17.25 8.24 -3.44
C PHE A 32 -16.24 7.12 -3.14
N LEU A 33 -15.48 7.25 -2.05
CA LEU A 33 -14.39 6.33 -1.75
C LEU A 33 -14.92 4.91 -1.54
N GLU A 34 -14.48 3.98 -2.37
CA GLU A 34 -14.83 2.58 -2.28
C GLU A 34 -13.58 1.71 -2.06
N PRO A 35 -13.70 0.56 -1.38
CA PRO A 35 -12.60 -0.38 -1.28
C PRO A 35 -12.38 -1.12 -2.61
N LEU A 36 -11.11 -1.21 -3.03
CA LEU A 36 -10.67 -2.01 -4.16
C LEU A 36 -9.80 -3.19 -3.67
N PRO A 37 -10.28 -4.45 -3.80
CA PRO A 37 -9.46 -5.61 -3.50
C PRO A 37 -8.35 -5.80 -4.52
N ILE A 38 -7.13 -6.00 -4.03
CA ILE A 38 -5.94 -6.33 -4.82
C ILE A 38 -5.48 -7.72 -4.38
N ARG A 39 -5.63 -8.71 -5.26
CA ARG A 39 -5.14 -10.07 -5.03
C ARG A 39 -3.72 -10.21 -5.55
N ILE A 40 -2.81 -10.56 -4.67
CA ILE A 40 -1.40 -10.77 -4.97
C ILE A 40 -1.14 -12.26 -4.93
N LYS A 41 -0.74 -12.80 -6.08
CA LYS A 41 -0.29 -14.19 -6.21
C LYS A 41 1.16 -14.20 -6.66
N TYR A 42 2.01 -14.84 -5.88
CA TYR A 42 3.42 -14.94 -6.21
C TYR A 42 3.95 -16.30 -5.73
N GLU A 43 4.42 -17.11 -6.67
CA GLU A 43 5.11 -18.36 -6.38
C GLU A 43 6.61 -18.10 -6.47
N HIS A 44 7.35 -18.48 -5.43
CA HIS A 44 8.80 -18.37 -5.46
C HIS A 44 9.37 -19.51 -6.33
N GLY A 45 9.69 -19.19 -7.58
CA GLY A 45 10.37 -20.07 -8.51
C GLY A 45 11.84 -20.24 -8.14
N SER A 46 12.45 -21.30 -8.69
CA SER A 46 13.85 -21.71 -8.47
C SER A 46 14.85 -20.55 -8.48
N ALA A 47 15.97 -20.72 -7.76
CA ALA A 47 17.07 -19.76 -7.58
C ALA A 47 17.23 -18.73 -8.71
N GLY A 48 16.74 -17.50 -8.49
CA GLY A 48 16.73 -16.42 -9.47
C GLY A 48 15.54 -15.46 -9.35
N ASP A 49 14.47 -15.87 -8.68
CA ASP A 49 13.33 -15.01 -8.37
C ASP A 49 13.70 -13.98 -7.29
N GLY A 50 14.23 -12.84 -7.73
CA GLY A 50 14.63 -11.72 -6.88
C GLY A 50 13.47 -10.81 -6.45
N VAL A 51 13.78 -9.88 -5.53
CA VAL A 51 12.86 -8.83 -5.05
C VAL A 51 12.23 -8.05 -6.20
N GLU A 52 12.96 -7.83 -7.30
CA GLU A 52 12.45 -7.12 -8.48
C GLU A 52 11.23 -7.80 -9.11
N LYS A 53 11.27 -9.12 -9.26
CA LYS A 53 10.15 -9.89 -9.81
C LYS A 53 8.94 -9.80 -8.90
N PHE A 54 9.15 -9.87 -7.59
CA PHE A 54 8.08 -9.70 -6.62
C PHE A 54 7.45 -8.30 -6.70
N VAL A 55 8.26 -7.24 -6.76
CA VAL A 55 7.79 -5.86 -6.91
C VAL A 55 7.04 -5.66 -8.25
N ALA A 56 7.53 -6.26 -9.34
CA ALA A 56 6.85 -6.21 -10.62
C ALA A 56 5.48 -6.92 -10.57
N THR A 57 5.39 -8.10 -9.95
CA THR A 57 4.12 -8.80 -9.73
C THR A 57 3.15 -8.00 -8.87
N LEU A 58 3.64 -7.34 -7.81
CA LEU A 58 2.82 -6.43 -6.99
C LEU A 58 2.28 -5.25 -7.81
N GLN A 59 3.13 -4.63 -8.63
CA GLN A 59 2.75 -3.52 -9.50
C GLN A 59 1.68 -3.94 -10.51
N GLU A 60 1.87 -5.10 -11.16
CA GLU A 60 0.92 -5.67 -12.12
C GLU A 60 -0.43 -5.94 -11.44
N ALA A 61 -0.44 -6.58 -10.28
CA ALA A 61 -1.67 -6.86 -9.53
C ALA A 61 -2.43 -5.57 -9.17
N SER A 62 -1.71 -4.52 -8.75
CA SER A 62 -2.30 -3.22 -8.44
C SER A 62 -2.88 -2.54 -9.69
N GLN A 63 -2.14 -2.52 -10.80
CA GLN A 63 -2.60 -1.92 -12.05
C GLN A 63 -3.80 -2.66 -12.63
N HIS A 64 -3.78 -3.98 -12.58
CA HIS A 64 -4.88 -4.81 -13.05
C HIS A 64 -6.15 -4.61 -12.22
N ALA A 65 -6.02 -4.42 -10.90
CA ALA A 65 -7.16 -4.09 -10.05
C ALA A 65 -7.77 -2.74 -10.42
N VAL A 66 -6.94 -1.72 -10.62
CA VAL A 66 -7.40 -0.37 -11.00
C VAL A 66 -8.04 -0.37 -12.40
N SER A 67 -7.45 -1.05 -13.38
CA SER A 67 -7.97 -1.09 -14.76
C SER A 67 -9.30 -1.83 -14.90
N HIS A 68 -9.67 -2.64 -13.89
CA HIS A 68 -10.92 -3.38 -13.84
C HIS A 68 -11.76 -2.99 -12.62
N ALA A 69 -11.55 -1.79 -12.08
CA ALA A 69 -12.33 -1.31 -10.96
C ALA A 69 -13.81 -1.22 -11.37
N ILE A 70 -14.66 -1.81 -10.53
CA ILE A 70 -16.11 -1.75 -10.65
C ILE A 70 -16.67 -1.37 -9.28
N PRO A 71 -17.90 -0.84 -9.20
CA PRO A 71 -18.51 -0.50 -7.94
C PRO A 71 -18.46 -1.66 -6.94
N TRP A 72 -18.16 -1.36 -5.68
CA TRP A 72 -17.93 -2.34 -4.61
C TRP A 72 -19.03 -3.39 -4.50
N HIS A 73 -20.29 -2.96 -4.59
CA HIS A 73 -21.44 -3.85 -4.52
C HIS A 73 -21.49 -4.88 -5.67
N HIS A 74 -20.94 -4.56 -6.84
CA HIS A 74 -20.78 -5.52 -7.94
C HIS A 74 -19.70 -6.55 -7.63
N ILE A 75 -18.60 -6.15 -6.96
CA ILE A 75 -17.55 -7.09 -6.52
C ILE A 75 -18.12 -8.09 -5.50
N LEU A 76 -18.89 -7.60 -4.52
CA LEU A 76 -19.57 -8.46 -3.54
C LEU A 76 -20.50 -9.48 -4.22
N LYS A 77 -21.33 -9.01 -5.15
CA LYS A 77 -22.23 -9.87 -5.93
C LYS A 77 -21.45 -10.92 -6.74
N ALA A 78 -20.39 -10.51 -7.44
CA ALA A 78 -19.60 -11.41 -8.29
C ALA A 78 -18.84 -12.48 -7.49
N THR A 79 -18.43 -12.16 -6.27
CA THR A 79 -17.72 -13.11 -5.38
C THR A 79 -18.65 -14.01 -4.58
N GLY A 80 -19.97 -13.83 -4.70
CA GLY A 80 -20.94 -14.55 -3.89
C GLY A 80 -20.88 -14.18 -2.40
N THR A 81 -20.22 -13.07 -2.07
CA THR A 81 -20.18 -12.58 -0.70
C THR A 81 -21.46 -11.80 -0.46
N GLY A 82 -22.48 -12.51 0.06
CA GLY A 82 -23.82 -11.98 0.23
C GLY A 82 -23.89 -10.71 1.07
N GLU A 83 -25.01 -9.99 0.94
CA GLU A 83 -25.36 -8.81 1.74
C GLU A 83 -25.26 -9.07 3.26
N ASP A 84 -25.37 -10.34 3.69
CA ASP A 84 -25.26 -10.81 5.06
C ASP A 84 -23.84 -10.74 5.68
N LYS A 85 -22.80 -10.69 4.83
CA LYS A 85 -21.40 -10.53 5.25
C LYS A 85 -20.86 -9.12 5.02
N ALA A 86 -21.48 -8.33 4.17
CA ALA A 86 -21.04 -6.98 3.79
C ALA A 86 -21.02 -5.96 4.95
N GLY A 87 -21.69 -6.25 6.07
CA GLY A 87 -21.82 -5.35 7.22
C GLY A 87 -21.28 -5.87 8.57
N LYS A 88 -20.62 -7.04 8.61
CA LYS A 88 -20.12 -7.61 9.87
C LYS A 88 -18.74 -7.05 10.20
N TYR A 89 -18.69 -5.86 10.79
CA TYR A 89 -17.46 -5.34 11.41
C TYR A 89 -16.94 -6.31 12.49
N PRO A 90 -15.62 -6.56 12.62
CA PRO A 90 -14.49 -6.06 11.82
C PRO A 90 -14.18 -6.89 10.55
N ASN A 91 -14.98 -7.91 10.26
CA ASN A 91 -14.75 -8.88 9.19
C ASN A 91 -15.20 -8.33 7.84
N HIS A 92 -14.34 -7.51 7.23
CA HIS A 92 -14.58 -7.05 5.89
C HIS A 92 -14.62 -8.26 4.92
N PRO A 93 -15.61 -8.33 4.01
CA PRO A 93 -16.02 -9.58 3.36
C PRO A 93 -14.95 -10.27 2.49
N LEU A 94 -13.97 -9.54 1.99
CA LEU A 94 -12.97 -10.03 1.03
C LEU A 94 -11.51 -9.89 1.50
N PHE A 95 -11.25 -9.10 2.53
CA PHE A 95 -9.90 -8.81 3.00
C PHE A 95 -9.95 -8.28 4.43
N ASP A 96 -8.90 -8.50 5.20
CA ASP A 96 -8.77 -8.02 6.59
C ASP A 96 -7.90 -6.75 6.71
N ILE A 97 -7.04 -6.53 5.70
CA ILE A 97 -6.01 -5.51 5.73
C ILE A 97 -6.29 -4.47 4.65
N MET A 98 -6.31 -3.19 5.04
CA MET A 98 -6.35 -2.05 4.13
C MET A 98 -4.97 -1.39 4.09
N VAL A 99 -4.47 -1.07 2.91
CA VAL A 99 -3.21 -0.33 2.72
C VAL A 99 -3.51 0.99 2.03
N THR A 100 -3.06 2.09 2.62
CA THR A 100 -3.24 3.44 2.07
C THR A 100 -1.90 4.14 1.91
N PHE A 101 -1.81 5.00 0.90
CA PHE A 101 -0.69 5.90 0.71
C PHE A 101 -1.22 7.31 0.48
N HIS A 102 -0.69 8.27 1.24
CA HIS A 102 -1.02 9.68 1.11
C HIS A 102 0.23 10.48 0.83
N ASP A 103 0.17 11.31 -0.22
CA ASP A 103 1.21 12.30 -0.49
C ASP A 103 0.77 13.65 0.08
N HIS A 104 1.32 14.00 1.25
CA HIS A 104 1.08 15.28 1.91
C HIS A 104 2.21 16.27 1.67
N ARG A 105 3.19 15.97 0.82
CA ARG A 105 4.30 16.90 0.53
C ARG A 105 3.82 18.17 -0.15
N ALA A 106 2.73 18.09 -0.93
CA ALA A 106 2.04 19.25 -1.47
C ALA A 106 1.53 20.21 -0.38
N ASN A 107 1.41 19.74 0.87
CA ASN A 107 0.94 20.51 2.04
C ASN A 107 2.06 20.99 2.93
N ALA A 108 3.31 20.59 2.64
CA ALA A 108 4.45 21.12 3.36
C ALA A 108 4.37 22.65 3.33
N ASN A 109 4.38 23.25 4.53
CA ASN A 109 4.20 24.69 4.78
C ASN A 109 2.77 25.24 4.64
N ASN A 110 1.74 24.46 4.97
CA ASN A 110 0.35 24.92 5.06
C ASN A 110 -0.21 25.49 3.74
N LYS A 111 0.25 24.97 2.58
CA LYS A 111 -0.16 25.47 1.26
C LYS A 111 -1.67 25.38 1.00
N TRP A 112 -2.37 24.41 1.60
CA TRP A 112 -3.81 24.23 1.40
C TRP A 112 -4.67 25.26 2.14
N MET A 113 -4.16 25.87 3.22
CA MET A 113 -4.93 26.87 3.97
C MET A 113 -4.01 27.85 4.73
N PRO A 114 -3.30 28.75 4.02
CA PRO A 114 -2.35 29.69 4.60
C PRO A 114 -3.08 30.85 5.31
N ILE A 115 -3.80 30.54 6.38
CA ILE A 115 -4.48 31.53 7.21
C ILE A 115 -3.55 31.91 8.36
N GLN A 116 -3.24 33.21 8.45
CA GLN A 116 -2.37 33.73 9.50
C GLN A 116 -2.97 33.46 10.89
N GLY A 117 -2.14 32.94 11.80
CA GLY A 117 -2.54 32.65 13.19
C GLY A 117 -3.30 31.33 13.38
N LEU A 118 -3.47 30.53 12.32
CA LEU A 118 -3.99 29.16 12.44
C LEU A 118 -2.88 28.13 12.25
N GLU A 119 -2.82 27.18 13.17
CA GLU A 119 -1.96 26.00 13.07
C GLU A 119 -2.82 24.76 12.81
N PRO A 120 -2.48 23.93 11.81
CA PRO A 120 -3.22 22.70 11.56
C PRO A 120 -3.02 21.71 12.72
N ILE A 121 -4.13 21.16 13.23
CA ILE A 121 -4.09 20.10 14.23
C ILE A 121 -4.25 18.75 13.53
N ILE A 122 -3.23 17.91 13.60
CA ILE A 122 -3.31 16.53 13.14
C ILE A 122 -4.15 15.75 14.14
N THR A 123 -5.33 15.30 13.72
CA THR A 123 -6.25 14.51 14.55
C THR A 123 -6.50 13.15 13.93
N GLN A 124 -6.88 12.19 14.77
CA GLN A 124 -7.19 10.83 14.35
C GLN A 124 -8.43 10.33 15.09
N THR A 125 -9.23 9.52 14.40
CA THR A 125 -10.36 8.83 15.00
C THR A 125 -9.86 7.76 15.96
N LYS A 126 -10.54 7.58 17.10
CA LYS A 126 -10.34 6.41 17.97
C LYS A 126 -11.08 5.20 17.40
N GLY A 127 -10.54 4.01 17.62
CA GLY A 127 -11.06 2.75 17.08
C GLY A 127 -10.38 2.34 15.78
N SER A 128 -10.86 1.27 15.18
CA SER A 128 -10.40 0.76 13.90
C SER A 128 -11.53 0.73 12.86
N LYS A 129 -11.17 0.80 11.58
CA LYS A 129 -12.08 0.63 10.42
C LYS A 129 -11.93 -0.71 9.72
N PHE A 130 -10.81 -1.38 9.98
CA PHE A 130 -10.43 -2.67 9.44
C PHE A 130 -9.75 -3.45 10.56
N LEU A 131 -9.58 -4.75 10.38
CA LEU A 131 -8.80 -5.56 11.31
C LEU A 131 -7.37 -4.99 11.44
N LEU A 132 -6.76 -4.59 10.31
CA LEU A 132 -5.55 -3.77 10.25
C LEU A 132 -5.60 -2.76 9.10
N LEU A 133 -5.31 -1.50 9.38
CA LEU A 133 -5.04 -0.45 8.41
C LEU A 133 -3.55 -0.09 8.49
N VAL A 134 -2.86 -0.25 7.36
CA VAL A 134 -1.46 0.15 7.16
C VAL A 134 -1.45 1.42 6.32
N GLU A 135 -1.12 2.55 6.94
CA GLU A 135 -1.16 3.86 6.31
C GLU A 135 0.24 4.43 6.18
N PHE A 136 0.61 4.76 4.96
CA PHE A 136 1.85 5.45 4.63
C PHE A 136 1.56 6.91 4.28
N SER A 137 2.33 7.83 4.85
CA SER A 137 2.19 9.26 4.53
C SER A 137 3.53 9.88 4.21
N ALA A 138 3.75 10.28 2.97
CA ALA A 138 4.89 11.12 2.60
C ALA A 138 4.61 12.56 3.08
N VAL A 139 5.35 13.03 4.07
CA VAL A 139 5.09 14.33 4.72
C VAL A 139 6.05 15.42 4.25
N VAL A 140 7.32 15.06 4.08
CA VAL A 140 8.38 15.88 3.48
C VAL A 140 9.31 14.94 2.70
N ASP A 141 10.16 15.49 1.83
CA ASP A 141 11.06 14.67 1.03
C ASP A 141 11.98 13.80 1.91
N GLY A 142 12.06 12.52 1.57
CA GLY A 142 12.83 11.52 2.32
C GLY A 142 12.17 11.03 3.61
N VAL A 143 10.99 11.52 3.99
CA VAL A 143 10.29 11.11 5.22
C VAL A 143 8.90 10.56 4.91
N VAL A 144 8.72 9.27 5.20
CA VAL A 144 7.44 8.57 5.16
C VAL A 144 7.06 8.17 6.58
N LEU A 145 5.87 8.58 7.03
CA LEU A 145 5.29 8.12 8.28
C LEU A 145 4.53 6.80 8.03
N LEU A 146 4.76 5.82 8.90
CA LEU A 146 4.00 4.59 8.98
C LEU A 146 3.04 4.66 10.16
N ARG A 147 1.75 4.51 9.89
CA ARG A 147 0.71 4.38 10.90
C ARG A 147 0.02 3.03 10.78
N LEU A 148 -0.15 2.37 11.92
CA LEU A 148 -0.93 1.15 12.05
C LEU A 148 -2.16 1.41 12.93
N GLU A 149 -3.33 1.39 12.32
CA GLU A 149 -4.63 1.39 13.02
C GLU A 149 -5.13 -0.06 13.04
N TYR A 150 -5.54 -0.58 14.20
CA TYR A 150 -5.88 -2.00 14.33
C TYR A 150 -6.98 -2.23 15.37
N ASP A 151 -7.73 -3.31 15.19
CA ASP A 151 -8.69 -3.78 16.17
C ASP A 151 -7.95 -4.45 17.34
N ASN A 152 -7.99 -3.84 18.52
CA ASN A 152 -7.28 -4.31 19.71
C ASN A 152 -8.03 -5.40 20.49
N GLU A 153 -9.28 -5.71 20.12
CA GLU A 153 -10.02 -6.87 20.61
C GLU A 153 -9.59 -8.12 19.82
N CYS A 154 -9.26 -7.95 18.54
CA CYS A 154 -8.88 -9.04 17.64
C CYS A 154 -7.36 -9.24 17.51
N ILE A 155 -6.55 -8.18 17.55
CA ILE A 155 -5.08 -8.24 17.41
C ILE A 155 -4.39 -7.72 18.68
N PRO A 156 -3.59 -8.55 19.36
CA PRO A 156 -2.83 -8.09 20.51
C PRO A 156 -1.68 -7.17 20.09
N LYS A 157 -1.40 -6.13 20.88
CA LYS A 157 -0.38 -5.10 20.61
C LYS A 157 1.00 -5.65 20.21
N ARG A 158 1.41 -6.80 20.77
CA ARG A 158 2.69 -7.46 20.41
C ARG A 158 2.77 -7.86 18.94
N GLU A 159 1.66 -8.30 18.35
CA GLU A 159 1.61 -8.73 16.95
C GLU A 159 1.71 -7.52 16.04
N VAL A 160 1.02 -6.42 16.35
CA VAL A 160 1.12 -5.16 15.61
C VAL A 160 2.53 -4.60 15.68
N THR A 161 3.17 -4.65 16.85
CA THR A 161 4.56 -4.21 17.01
C THR A 161 5.51 -5.06 16.15
N ARG A 162 5.28 -6.37 16.09
CA ARG A 162 6.04 -7.27 15.21
C ARG A 162 5.82 -6.95 13.73
N VAL A 163 4.57 -6.72 13.31
CA VAL A 163 4.26 -6.32 11.93
C VAL A 163 4.93 -5.01 11.56
N GLN A 164 4.90 -4.02 12.45
CA GLN A 164 5.58 -2.74 12.26
C GLN A 164 7.08 -2.93 11.99
N GLN A 165 7.73 -3.73 12.84
CA GLN A 165 9.16 -4.02 12.70
C GLN A 165 9.48 -4.72 11.38
N LEU A 166 8.67 -5.72 11.00
CA LEU A 166 8.84 -6.46 9.74
C LEU A 166 8.63 -5.56 8.51
N ILE A 167 7.70 -4.61 8.55
CA ILE A 167 7.50 -3.64 7.46
C ILE A 167 8.76 -2.77 7.32
N ILE A 168 9.28 -2.25 8.43
CA ILE A 168 10.50 -1.40 8.41
C ILE A 168 11.71 -2.19 7.89
N GLU A 169 11.89 -3.42 8.36
CA GLU A 169 12.96 -4.31 7.89
C GLU A 169 12.81 -4.64 6.41
N ALA A 170 11.61 -5.00 5.96
CA ALA A 170 11.35 -5.28 4.55
C ALA A 170 11.64 -4.07 3.65
N MET A 171 11.23 -2.86 4.07
CA MET A 171 11.54 -1.64 3.34
C MET A 171 13.04 -1.37 3.26
N SER A 172 13.76 -1.56 4.37
CA SER A 172 15.21 -1.39 4.41
C SER A 172 15.90 -2.38 3.46
N MET A 173 15.50 -3.65 3.49
CA MET A 173 16.03 -4.67 2.57
C MET A 173 15.73 -4.38 1.10
N ILE A 174 14.54 -3.88 0.78
CA ILE A 174 14.18 -3.47 -0.59
C ILE A 174 15.06 -2.29 -1.06
N MET A 175 15.28 -1.31 -0.18
CA MET A 175 16.13 -0.15 -0.49
C MET A 175 17.59 -0.55 -0.68
N ASP A 176 18.12 -1.40 0.19
CA ASP A 176 19.51 -1.88 0.13
C ASP A 176 19.74 -2.79 -1.10
N GLY A 177 18.76 -3.66 -1.39
CA GLY A 177 18.76 -4.52 -2.56
C GLY A 177 18.68 -3.74 -3.87
N ALA A 178 17.93 -2.64 -3.93
CA ALA A 178 17.89 -1.74 -5.09
C ALA A 178 19.18 -0.90 -5.24
N GLY A 179 19.90 -0.65 -4.15
CA GLY A 179 21.16 0.11 -4.14
C GLY A 179 22.33 -0.61 -4.81
N LEU A 180 22.41 -1.94 -4.68
CA LEU A 180 23.48 -2.76 -5.28
C LEU A 180 23.52 -2.74 -6.81
N PHE A 181 22.41 -2.40 -7.47
CA PHE A 181 22.31 -2.39 -8.94
C PHE A 181 22.57 -1.02 -9.58
N ARG A 182 22.58 0.07 -8.81
CA ARG A 182 22.94 1.40 -9.35
C ARG A 182 24.45 1.56 -9.61
N ASP A 183 25.30 0.80 -8.93
CA ASP A 183 26.75 0.88 -9.09
C ASP A 183 27.32 0.07 -10.27
N GLN A 184 26.53 -0.78 -10.93
CA GLN A 184 27.02 -1.58 -12.06
C GLN A 184 26.89 -0.90 -13.44
N ALA A 185 26.21 0.25 -13.54
CA ALA A 185 26.09 0.99 -14.80
C ALA A 185 27.25 1.97 -15.08
N GLY A 186 28.23 2.09 -14.17
CA GLY A 186 29.26 3.14 -14.22
C GLY A 186 30.64 2.76 -14.78
N THR A 187 30.91 1.49 -15.12
CA THR A 187 32.28 1.05 -15.43
C THR A 187 32.40 0.30 -16.76
N SER A 188 32.20 1.00 -17.89
CA SER A 188 32.82 0.60 -19.16
C SER A 188 33.03 1.78 -20.11
N ALA A 189 34.16 2.47 -19.96
CA ALA A 189 34.77 3.25 -21.03
C ALA A 189 36.18 2.70 -21.25
N HIS A 190 36.27 1.67 -22.08
CA HIS A 190 37.54 1.07 -22.48
C HIS A 190 38.13 1.86 -23.66
N SER A 191 39.41 2.17 -23.53
CA SER A 191 40.28 2.92 -24.42
C SER A 191 40.25 2.45 -25.88
N MET A 192 40.12 3.39 -26.83
CA MET A 192 40.53 3.18 -28.22
C MET A 192 42.02 3.51 -28.40
N PRO A 193 42.81 2.72 -29.14
CA PRO A 193 44.17 3.09 -29.49
C PRO A 193 44.18 3.99 -30.73
N ALA A 194 45.09 4.96 -30.71
CA ALA A 194 45.44 5.79 -31.86
C ALA A 194 46.01 4.93 -33.00
N ARG A 195 45.68 5.29 -34.24
CA ARG A 195 46.41 4.84 -35.44
C ARG A 195 46.96 6.06 -36.16
N ASP A 196 48.21 5.87 -36.58
CA ASP A 196 49.09 6.78 -37.34
C ASP A 196 48.49 7.27 -38.65
#